data_AF-A0A6A9T3F9-F1
#
_entry.id   AF-A0A6A9T3F9-F1
#
_cell.length_a   1.000
_cell.length_b   1.000
_cell.length_c   1.000
_cell.angle_alpha   90.00
_cell.angle_beta   90.00
_cell.angle_gamma   90.00
#
_symmetry.space_group_name_H-M   'P 1'
#
loop_
_entity.id
_entity.type
_entity.pdbx_description
1 polymer ?
#
loop_
_entity_poly.entity_id
_entity_poly.type
_entity_poly.pdbx_seq_one_letter_code
_entity_poly.pdbx_strand_id
1 'polypeptide(L)'
;MVTWGVTEPTAGAVGTASTYVLGATDWCDSAPASALVDGDERTAAGSEAVDALAGAAAELAVPASAARLGTRLDVGERRSLDASTHRLVATHRADDRSVVATVAFDGAATATRRDDHVDLSFPERTPVTIAVDERTADGDPVTVPPTPSGLAAAITAMSGAHSTDGPGRSHPSNRRRRRPSNSGRPSMCRRQSPPIRPASRWFPRRRSRRCSSSRRSRTISGPR
;
A
#
# COMPACT_ATOMS: atom_id res chain seq x y z
N MET A 1 1.72 -3.17 -15.32
CA MET A 1 0.67 -4.18 -15.06
C MET A 1 1.36 -5.36 -14.42
N VAL A 2 1.02 -5.68 -13.17
CA VAL A 2 1.64 -6.80 -12.45
C VAL A 2 0.70 -8.01 -12.58
N THR A 3 1.16 -9.06 -13.24
CA THR A 3 0.41 -10.32 -13.35
C THR A 3 0.73 -11.19 -12.15
N TRP A 4 -0.23 -11.41 -11.27
CA TRP A 4 -0.08 -12.37 -10.17
C TRP A 4 -0.23 -13.80 -10.70
N GLY A 5 0.72 -14.67 -10.37
CA GLY A 5 0.70 -16.08 -10.72
C GLY A 5 0.87 -16.93 -9.47
N VAL A 6 -0.10 -17.78 -9.16
CA VAL A 6 0.03 -18.77 -8.08
C VAL A 6 0.57 -20.05 -8.70
N THR A 7 1.84 -20.36 -8.45
CA THR A 7 2.44 -21.66 -8.76
C THR A 7 2.65 -22.35 -7.43
N GLU A 8 1.74 -23.23 -6.99
CA GLU A 8 1.95 -23.94 -5.72
C GLU A 8 3.38 -24.53 -5.64
N PRO A 9 4.11 -24.28 -4.53
CA PRO A 9 3.75 -23.55 -3.30
C PRO A 9 4.31 -22.11 -3.25
N THR A 10 4.01 -21.29 -4.26
CA THR A 10 4.62 -19.97 -4.48
C THR A 10 3.57 -18.99 -5.00
N ALA A 11 3.38 -17.88 -4.30
CA ALA A 11 2.60 -16.75 -4.78
C ALA A 11 3.54 -15.79 -5.51
N GLY A 12 3.51 -15.77 -6.84
CA GLY A 12 4.33 -14.91 -7.67
C GLY A 12 3.63 -13.60 -8.04
N ALA A 13 4.38 -12.50 -8.05
CA ALA A 13 3.98 -11.24 -8.69
C ALA A 13 4.89 -11.03 -9.91
N VAL A 14 4.34 -10.98 -11.12
CA VAL A 14 5.12 -10.73 -12.33
C VAL A 14 4.91 -9.30 -12.77
N GLY A 15 5.88 -8.42 -12.49
CA GLY A 15 5.90 -7.09 -13.06
C GLY A 15 6.15 -7.13 -14.57
N THR A 16 5.78 -6.07 -15.28
CA THR A 16 5.81 -5.98 -16.75
C THR A 16 7.20 -6.22 -17.38
N ALA A 17 8.29 -6.24 -16.60
CA ALA A 17 9.61 -6.71 -17.06
C ALA A 17 10.47 -7.47 -16.04
N SER A 18 9.98 -7.73 -14.82
CA SER A 18 10.70 -8.49 -13.80
C SER A 18 9.75 -9.41 -13.03
N THR A 19 10.09 -10.70 -12.97
CA THR A 19 9.36 -11.69 -12.18
C THR A 19 9.81 -11.59 -10.72
N TYR A 20 8.91 -11.20 -9.82
CA TYR A 20 9.14 -11.13 -8.38
C TYR A 20 8.38 -12.26 -7.68
N VAL A 21 9.10 -13.32 -7.30
CA VAL A 21 8.49 -14.53 -6.74
C VAL A 21 8.53 -14.48 -5.21
N LEU A 22 7.37 -14.51 -4.54
CA LEU A 22 7.30 -14.65 -3.10
C LEU A 22 7.04 -16.11 -2.75
N GLY A 23 7.86 -16.68 -1.85
CA GLY A 23 7.60 -18.00 -1.30
C GLY A 23 6.51 -17.90 -0.23
N ALA A 24 5.51 -18.76 -0.26
CA ALA A 24 4.48 -18.80 0.77
C ALA A 24 4.08 -20.24 1.08
N THR A 25 4.14 -20.61 2.36
CA THR A 25 3.67 -21.92 2.80
C THR A 25 2.19 -21.83 3.16
N ASP A 26 1.40 -22.75 2.61
CA ASP A 26 -0.04 -22.87 2.83
C ASP A 26 -0.86 -21.61 2.45
N TRP A 27 -0.47 -20.95 1.36
CA TRP A 27 -1.18 -19.77 0.88
C TRP A 27 -2.66 -20.09 0.60
N CYS A 28 -3.55 -19.27 1.15
CA CYS A 28 -4.95 -19.26 0.76
C CYS A 28 -5.46 -17.83 0.57
N ASP A 29 -6.30 -17.62 -0.45
CA ASP A 29 -6.95 -16.33 -0.66
C ASP A 29 -7.77 -15.95 0.57
N SER A 30 -7.63 -14.71 1.00
CA SER A 30 -8.21 -14.21 2.23
C SER A 30 -8.51 -12.72 2.10
N ALA A 31 -9.35 -12.19 3.00
CA ALA A 31 -9.60 -10.76 3.04
C ALA A 31 -8.30 -9.99 3.35
N PRO A 32 -8.12 -8.76 2.84
CA PRO A 32 -6.92 -7.99 3.10
C PRO A 32 -6.73 -7.73 4.60
N ALA A 33 -5.46 -7.72 5.04
CA ALA A 33 -5.06 -7.30 6.37
C ALA A 33 -5.40 -5.82 6.56
N SER A 34 -5.76 -5.44 7.79
CA SER A 34 -6.24 -4.09 8.14
C SER A 34 -5.19 -3.02 7.86
N ALA A 35 -3.92 -3.43 7.91
CA ALA A 35 -2.70 -2.63 7.87
C ALA A 35 -2.42 -1.87 6.56
N LEU A 36 -3.11 -2.18 5.45
CA LEU A 36 -2.93 -1.46 4.17
C LEU A 36 -4.03 -0.42 3.88
N VAL A 37 -5.05 -0.31 4.74
CA VAL A 37 -6.18 0.62 4.53
C VAL A 37 -5.86 2.04 5.00
N ASP A 38 -4.92 2.22 5.94
CA ASP A 38 -4.42 3.55 6.33
C ASP A 38 -3.26 3.96 5.42
N GLY A 39 -3.62 4.59 4.30
CA GLY A 39 -2.71 5.15 3.31
C GLY A 39 -1.78 6.20 3.91
N ASP A 40 -0.59 5.78 4.31
CA ASP A 40 0.56 6.67 4.37
C ASP A 40 0.99 6.93 2.92
N GLU A 41 0.59 8.09 2.38
CA GLU A 41 0.83 8.67 1.04
C GLU A 41 2.35 8.83 0.70
N ARG A 42 3.22 8.02 1.30
CA ARG A 42 4.68 8.11 1.19
C ARG A 42 5.30 7.06 0.25
N THR A 43 4.48 6.23 -0.39
CA THR A 43 4.93 5.54 -1.60
C THR A 43 5.15 6.62 -2.66
N ALA A 44 6.41 6.77 -3.04
CA ALA A 44 6.96 7.90 -3.77
C ALA A 44 6.09 8.35 -4.96
N ALA A 45 6.05 9.66 -5.15
CA ALA A 45 5.50 10.31 -6.34
C ALA A 45 6.02 9.61 -7.61
N GLY A 46 5.12 8.93 -8.34
CA GLY A 46 5.42 8.33 -9.64
C GLY A 46 4.90 6.91 -9.91
N SER A 47 4.36 6.18 -8.91
CA SER A 47 3.90 4.80 -9.12
C SER A 47 2.42 4.74 -9.59
N GLU A 48 2.20 4.33 -10.85
CA GLU A 48 0.87 3.96 -11.36
C GLU A 48 0.46 2.59 -10.79
N ALA A 49 -0.68 2.58 -10.09
CA ALA A 49 -1.43 1.41 -9.62
C ALA A 49 -0.59 0.28 -8.96
N VAL A 50 -0.57 0.30 -7.63
CA VAL A 50 -0.13 -0.83 -6.80
C VAL A 50 -1.19 -1.94 -6.90
N ASP A 51 -0.95 -2.96 -7.72
CA ASP A 51 -1.71 -4.20 -7.62
C ASP A 51 -1.38 -4.83 -6.25
N ALA A 52 -2.39 -5.02 -5.40
CA ALA A 52 -2.23 -5.62 -4.08
C ALA A 52 -2.91 -7.00 -4.04
N LEU A 53 -2.20 -7.99 -3.51
CA LEU A 53 -2.69 -9.35 -3.29
C LEU A 53 -2.95 -9.57 -1.80
N ALA A 54 -4.17 -10.02 -1.48
CA ALA A 54 -4.55 -10.41 -0.13
C ALA A 54 -4.63 -11.93 -0.01
N GLY A 55 -4.10 -12.48 1.08
CA GLY A 55 -4.17 -13.90 1.38
C GLY A 55 -3.83 -14.18 2.82
N ALA A 56 -3.61 -15.44 3.16
CA ALA A 56 -3.13 -15.84 4.47
C ALA A 56 -2.10 -16.94 4.31
N ALA A 57 -1.04 -16.88 5.13
CA ALA A 57 0.05 -17.84 5.11
C ALA A 57 0.59 -18.07 6.53
N ALA A 58 1.18 -19.24 6.76
CA ALA A 58 1.92 -19.53 8.00
C ALA A 58 3.38 -19.07 7.91
N GLU A 59 3.93 -19.06 6.69
CA GLU A 59 5.27 -18.57 6.40
C GLU A 59 5.28 -17.82 5.07
N LEU A 60 6.08 -16.76 5.00
CA LEU A 60 6.29 -15.96 3.79
C LEU A 60 7.77 -15.65 3.63
N ALA A 61 8.35 -16.07 2.51
CA ALA A 61 9.70 -15.72 2.10
C ALA A 61 9.66 -14.57 1.08
N VAL A 62 10.20 -13.42 1.47
CA VAL A 62 10.14 -12.19 0.70
C VAL A 62 11.52 -11.85 0.14
N PRO A 63 11.75 -11.94 -1.19
CA PRO A 63 13.04 -11.58 -1.78
C PRO A 63 13.41 -10.14 -1.46
N ALA A 64 14.62 -9.94 -0.96
CA ALA A 64 15.02 -8.64 -0.44
C ALA A 64 16.53 -8.53 -0.44
N SER A 65 17.07 -7.49 -1.07
CA SER A 65 18.45 -7.00 -0.88
C SER A 65 18.58 -6.05 0.31
N ALA A 66 17.47 -5.42 0.71
CA ALA A 66 17.34 -4.62 1.92
C ALA A 66 15.93 -4.78 2.49
N ALA A 67 15.78 -4.72 3.82
CA ALA A 67 14.49 -4.85 4.48
C ALA A 67 14.36 -3.89 5.67
N ARG A 68 13.13 -3.42 5.89
CA ARG A 68 12.75 -2.58 7.03
C ARG A 68 11.45 -3.05 7.65
N LEU A 69 11.44 -3.11 8.96
CA LEU A 69 10.29 -3.46 9.80
C LEU A 69 10.32 -2.50 10.99
N GLY A 70 9.77 -1.30 10.78
CA GLY A 70 10.00 -0.11 11.61
C GLY A 70 11.42 0.45 11.46
N THR A 71 12.43 -0.36 11.77
CA THR A 71 13.87 -0.09 11.55
C THR A 71 14.46 -1.04 10.53
N ARG A 72 15.70 -0.78 10.09
CA ARG A 72 16.46 -1.69 9.23
C ARG A 72 16.60 -3.06 9.91
N LEU A 73 16.52 -4.12 9.10
CA LEU A 73 16.77 -5.50 9.50
C LEU A 73 18.06 -5.95 8.83
N ASP A 74 19.07 -6.29 9.62
CA ASP A 74 20.39 -6.69 9.10
C ASP A 74 20.50 -8.20 8.89
N VAL A 75 21.42 -8.64 8.03
CA VAL A 75 21.59 -10.06 7.70
C VAL A 75 21.91 -10.88 8.94
N GLY A 76 21.21 -12.00 9.12
CA GLY A 76 21.30 -12.86 10.30
C GLY A 76 20.46 -12.37 11.48
N GLU A 77 19.86 -11.18 11.40
CA GLU A 77 19.01 -10.66 12.47
C GLU A 77 17.68 -11.42 12.50
N ARG A 78 17.30 -11.84 13.71
CA ARG A 78 15.98 -12.38 14.03
C ARG A 78 15.26 -11.43 14.96
N ARG A 79 14.07 -10.97 14.55
CA ARG A 79 13.25 -10.02 15.29
C ARG A 79 11.89 -10.64 15.59
N SER A 80 11.55 -10.72 16.88
CA SER A 80 10.21 -11.10 17.33
C SER A 80 9.31 -9.87 17.35
N LEU A 81 8.10 -10.04 16.85
CA LEU A 81 7.07 -9.02 16.77
C LEU A 81 5.90 -9.41 17.68
N ASP A 82 5.34 -8.42 18.35
CA ASP A 82 4.15 -8.57 19.17
C ASP A 82 2.88 -8.68 18.33
N ALA A 83 1.75 -8.93 18.99
CA ALA A 83 0.42 -9.02 18.36
C ALA A 83 -0.16 -7.64 17.98
N SER A 84 0.63 -6.83 17.29
CA SER A 84 0.23 -5.54 16.73
C SER A 84 0.27 -5.56 15.20
N THR A 85 -0.02 -4.41 14.59
CA THR A 85 0.01 -4.22 13.14
C THR A 85 1.43 -3.91 12.68
N HIS A 86 1.93 -4.71 11.74
CA HIS A 86 3.29 -4.60 11.23
C HIS A 86 3.31 -4.38 9.72
N ARG A 87 4.36 -3.68 9.27
CA ARG A 87 4.63 -3.42 7.86
C ARG A 87 6.09 -3.71 7.55
N LEU A 88 6.33 -4.76 6.77
CA LEU A 88 7.62 -5.05 6.16
C LEU A 88 7.72 -4.31 4.83
N VAL A 89 8.81 -3.57 4.64
CA VAL A 89 9.20 -3.00 3.36
C VAL A 89 10.49 -3.67 2.92
N ALA A 90 10.40 -4.49 1.88
CA ALA A 90 11.50 -5.19 1.26
C ALA A 90 11.84 -4.54 -0.09
N THR A 91 13.14 -4.34 -0.33
CA THR A 91 13.64 -3.85 -1.61
C THR A 91 14.51 -4.91 -2.24
N HIS A 92 14.15 -5.35 -3.43
CA HIS A 92 14.95 -6.25 -4.25
C HIS A 92 15.51 -5.47 -5.43
N ARG A 93 16.79 -5.68 -5.76
CA ARG A 93 17.44 -5.07 -6.91
C ARG A 93 17.72 -6.16 -7.93
N ALA A 94 17.27 -5.93 -9.15
CA ALA A 94 17.57 -6.74 -10.32
C ALA A 94 18.01 -5.77 -11.42
N ASP A 95 19.28 -5.85 -11.82
CA ASP A 95 19.90 -4.95 -12.78
C ASP A 95 19.71 -3.46 -12.42
N ASP A 96 19.25 -2.63 -13.36
CA ASP A 96 18.99 -1.20 -13.20
C ASP A 96 17.60 -0.90 -12.60
N ARG A 97 16.95 -1.91 -12.01
CA ARG A 97 15.60 -1.81 -11.46
C ARG A 97 15.57 -2.22 -10.00
N SER A 98 14.67 -1.59 -9.28
CA SER A 98 14.39 -1.94 -7.89
C SER A 98 12.91 -2.24 -7.73
N VAL A 99 12.60 -3.40 -7.16
CA VAL A 99 11.24 -3.79 -6.81
C VAL A 99 11.08 -3.57 -5.31
N VAL A 100 10.04 -2.83 -4.93
CA VAL A 100 9.68 -2.60 -3.53
C VAL A 100 8.43 -3.41 -3.22
N ALA A 101 8.60 -4.45 -2.40
CA ALA A 101 7.49 -5.19 -1.84
C ALA A 101 7.13 -4.63 -0.47
N THR A 102 5.86 -4.29 -0.29
CA THR A 102 5.27 -3.97 1.01
C THR A 102 4.41 -5.14 1.45
N VAL A 103 4.73 -5.74 2.60
CA VAL A 103 3.89 -6.76 3.24
C VAL A 103 3.32 -6.18 4.52
N ALA A 104 2.00 -6.19 4.62
CA ALA A 104 1.25 -5.71 5.77
C ALA A 104 0.52 -6.89 6.42
N PHE A 105 0.62 -7.01 7.74
CA PHE A 105 0.03 -8.11 8.50
C PHE A 105 -0.28 -7.67 9.92
N ASP A 106 -1.26 -8.34 10.52
CA ASP A 106 -1.68 -8.11 11.89
C ASP A 106 -1.37 -9.36 12.73
N GLY A 107 -0.70 -9.20 13.87
CA GLY A 107 -0.43 -10.29 14.81
C GLY A 107 1.05 -10.57 15.03
N ALA A 108 1.30 -11.50 15.96
CA ALA A 108 2.65 -11.87 16.35
C ALA A 108 3.35 -12.59 15.19
N ALA A 109 4.61 -12.26 14.98
CA ALA A 109 5.42 -12.89 13.94
C ALA A 109 6.89 -12.90 14.33
N THR A 110 7.66 -13.74 13.64
CA THR A 110 9.11 -13.69 13.66
C THR A 110 9.60 -13.31 12.27
N ALA A 111 10.36 -12.22 12.19
CA ALA A 111 11.09 -11.85 10.99
C ALA A 111 12.55 -12.31 11.11
N THR A 112 13.03 -13.07 10.14
CA THR A 112 14.44 -13.48 10.05
C THR A 112 15.02 -12.99 8.73
N ARG A 113 16.03 -12.14 8.80
CA ARG A 113 16.71 -11.65 7.60
C ARG A 113 17.78 -12.65 7.16
N ARG A 114 17.65 -13.15 5.93
CA ARG A 114 18.67 -13.91 5.21
C ARG A 114 19.45 -12.98 4.26
N ASP A 115 20.40 -13.54 3.54
CA ASP A 115 21.21 -12.80 2.58
C ASP A 115 20.32 -12.17 1.47
N ASP A 116 19.47 -12.99 0.86
CA ASP A 116 18.70 -12.69 -0.35
C ASP A 116 17.18 -12.53 -0.12
N HIS A 117 16.68 -12.85 1.07
CA HIS A 117 15.27 -12.74 1.43
C HIS A 117 15.03 -12.46 2.92
N VAL A 118 13.77 -12.20 3.28
CA VAL A 118 13.29 -12.15 4.66
C VAL A 118 12.25 -13.25 4.85
N ASP A 119 12.46 -14.10 5.84
CA ASP A 119 11.49 -15.08 6.30
C ASP A 119 10.57 -14.41 7.33
N LEU A 120 9.27 -14.37 7.05
CA LEU A 120 8.23 -14.10 8.03
C LEU A 120 7.58 -15.42 8.44
N SER A 121 7.62 -15.73 9.73
CA SER A 121 6.97 -16.91 10.30
C SER A 121 5.92 -16.46 11.31
N PHE A 122 4.72 -17.03 11.19
CA PHE A 122 3.56 -16.70 12.02
C PHE A 122 3.21 -17.90 12.91
N PRO A 123 2.81 -17.69 14.19
CA PRO A 123 2.40 -18.79 15.07
C PRO A 123 1.18 -19.56 14.54
N GLU A 124 0.30 -18.87 13.84
CA GLU A 124 -0.88 -19.39 13.18
C GLU A 124 -0.98 -18.79 11.78
N ARG A 125 -1.78 -19.40 10.90
CA ARG A 125 -2.01 -18.86 9.56
C ARG A 125 -2.60 -17.45 9.67
N THR A 126 -1.83 -16.47 9.20
CA THR A 126 -2.11 -15.05 9.43
C THR A 126 -2.50 -14.36 8.12
N PRO A 127 -3.58 -13.55 8.10
CA PRO A 127 -3.91 -12.71 6.96
C PRO A 127 -2.79 -11.71 6.66
N VAL A 128 -2.39 -11.66 5.40
CA VAL A 128 -1.35 -10.76 4.89
C VAL A 128 -1.85 -10.05 3.65
N THR A 129 -1.32 -8.85 3.41
CA THR A 129 -1.54 -8.13 2.16
C THR A 129 -0.20 -7.69 1.60
N ILE A 130 0.01 -8.02 0.33
CA ILE A 130 1.26 -7.84 -0.37
C ILE A 130 1.02 -6.85 -1.50
N ALA A 131 1.80 -5.79 -1.51
CA ALA A 131 1.81 -4.77 -2.54
C ALA A 131 3.20 -4.73 -3.17
N VAL A 132 3.27 -4.68 -4.50
CA VAL A 132 4.54 -4.61 -5.23
C VAL A 132 4.55 -3.34 -6.07
N ASP A 133 5.64 -2.58 -5.94
CA ASP A 133 5.91 -1.35 -6.68
C ASP A 133 7.24 -1.50 -7.42
N GLU A 134 7.23 -1.35 -8.74
CA GLU A 134 8.45 -1.36 -9.56
C GLU A 134 8.97 0.07 -9.68
N ARG A 135 10.19 0.30 -9.20
CA ARG A 135 10.91 1.56 -9.38
C ARG A 135 12.07 1.33 -10.33
N THR A 136 11.98 1.94 -11.50
CA THR A 136 13.18 2.25 -12.28
C THR A 136 14.10 3.12 -11.44
N ALA A 137 15.41 2.83 -11.47
CA ALA A 137 16.39 3.72 -10.87
C ALA A 137 16.16 5.15 -11.37
N ASP A 138 16.40 6.14 -10.49
CA ASP A 138 16.51 7.54 -10.91
C ASP A 138 17.46 7.56 -12.11
N GLY A 139 17.00 8.09 -13.26
CA GLY A 139 17.73 7.98 -14.53
C GLY A 139 19.18 8.44 -14.43
N ASP A 140 20.00 8.02 -15.40
CA ASP A 140 21.43 8.29 -15.40
C ASP A 140 21.75 9.75 -15.08
N PRO A 141 22.77 10.01 -14.23
CA PRO A 141 23.16 11.37 -13.89
C PRO A 141 23.54 12.14 -15.16
N VAL A 142 22.77 13.18 -15.47
CA VAL A 142 23.06 14.05 -16.61
C VAL A 142 24.26 14.92 -16.26
N THR A 143 25.36 14.77 -17.01
CA THR A 143 26.53 15.64 -16.86
C THR A 143 26.23 17.01 -17.45
N VAL A 144 26.18 18.03 -16.60
CA VAL A 144 25.96 19.41 -17.01
C VAL A 144 27.30 20.09 -17.27
N PRO A 145 27.55 20.62 -18.48
CA PRO A 145 28.76 21.40 -18.74
C PRO A 145 28.89 22.58 -17.75
N PRO A 146 30.09 22.90 -17.24
CA PRO A 146 30.29 23.98 -16.26
C PRO A 146 30.26 25.37 -16.94
N THR A 147 29.21 25.64 -17.70
CA THR A 147 28.97 26.90 -18.40
C THR A 147 27.57 27.43 -18.06
N PRO A 148 27.33 28.75 -18.10
CA PRO A 148 25.99 29.30 -17.87
C PRO A 148 24.93 28.74 -18.81
N SER A 149 25.29 28.47 -20.08
CA SER A 149 24.39 27.85 -21.06
C SER A 149 24.09 26.38 -20.75
N GLY A 150 25.10 25.62 -20.30
CA GLY A 150 24.93 24.24 -19.85
C GLY A 150 23.98 24.16 -18.65
N LEU A 151 24.17 25.05 -17.66
CA LEU A 151 23.29 25.14 -16.51
C LEU A 151 21.85 25.51 -16.90
N ALA A 152 21.67 26.50 -17.77
CA ALA A 152 20.35 26.91 -18.25
C ALA A 152 19.62 25.77 -18.98
N ALA A 153 20.34 25.02 -19.83
CA ALA A 153 19.80 23.85 -20.51
C ALA A 153 19.38 22.75 -19.53
N ALA A 154 20.20 22.48 -18.50
CA ALA A 154 19.88 21.50 -17.47
C ALA A 154 18.66 21.88 -16.63
N ILE A 155 18.55 23.14 -16.20
CA ILE A 155 17.37 23.65 -15.47
C ILE A 155 16.10 23.54 -16.34
N THR A 156 16.23 23.86 -17.64
CA THR A 156 15.12 23.75 -18.60
C THR A 156 14.67 22.31 -18.78
N ALA A 157 15.60 21.38 -18.97
CA ALA A 157 15.31 19.95 -19.08
C ALA A 157 14.67 19.38 -17.80
N MET A 158 15.20 19.75 -16.62
CA MET A 158 14.65 19.35 -15.32
C MET A 158 13.23 19.90 -15.10
N SER A 159 12.98 21.14 -15.52
CA SER A 159 11.65 21.75 -15.45
C SER A 159 10.64 20.99 -16.32
N GLY A 160 11.04 20.53 -17.50
CA GLY A 160 10.21 19.70 -18.38
C GLY A 160 10.04 18.25 -17.91
N ALA A 161 11.01 17.72 -17.15
CA ALA A 161 10.92 16.38 -16.56
C ALA A 161 9.89 16.30 -15.43
N HIS A 162 9.56 17.42 -14.80
CA HIS A 162 8.38 17.46 -13.94
C HIS A 162 7.14 17.35 -14.83
N SER A 163 6.39 16.24 -14.71
CA SER A 163 5.09 15.98 -15.34
C SER A 163 4.04 17.02 -14.92
N THR A 164 4.23 18.24 -15.38
CA THR A 164 3.53 19.44 -14.95
C THR A 164 2.54 19.92 -16.00
N ASP A 165 2.69 19.45 -17.23
CA ASP A 165 1.80 19.78 -18.34
C ASP A 165 0.70 18.71 -18.55
N GLY A 166 0.65 17.69 -17.68
CA GLY A 166 -0.34 16.61 -17.75
C GLY A 166 -1.57 16.81 -16.84
N PRO A 167 -2.71 16.16 -17.13
CA PRO A 167 -3.94 16.20 -16.31
C PRO A 167 -3.72 15.79 -14.84
N GLY A 168 -2.68 15.00 -14.57
CA GLY A 168 -2.30 14.51 -13.23
C GLY A 168 -1.99 15.61 -12.21
N ARG A 169 -1.72 16.86 -12.63
CA ARG A 169 -1.60 18.00 -11.70
C ARG A 169 -2.86 18.26 -10.87
N SER A 170 -4.02 17.91 -11.43
CA SER A 170 -5.29 18.07 -10.73
C SER A 170 -5.56 16.95 -9.73
N HIS A 171 -4.75 15.88 -9.74
CA HIS A 171 -4.97 14.72 -8.89
C HIS A 171 -4.86 15.13 -7.40
N PRO A 172 -5.85 14.81 -6.56
CA PRO A 172 -5.90 15.24 -5.16
C PRO A 172 -4.66 14.85 -4.35
N SER A 173 -4.03 13.70 -4.66
CA SER A 173 -2.81 13.23 -3.97
C SER A 173 -1.57 14.08 -4.23
N ASN A 174 -1.54 14.86 -5.31
CA ASN A 174 -0.43 15.76 -5.64
C ASN A 174 -0.56 17.13 -4.95
N ARG A 175 -1.71 17.41 -4.32
CA ARG A 175 -1.88 18.60 -3.49
C ARG A 175 -1.33 18.27 -2.11
N ARG A 176 -0.24 18.93 -1.70
CA ARG A 176 0.26 18.86 -0.32
C ARG A 176 -0.92 19.07 0.63
N ARG A 177 -1.38 18.01 1.30
CA ARG A 177 -2.33 18.16 2.40
C ARG A 177 -1.60 18.95 3.47
N ARG A 178 -2.16 20.10 3.83
CA ARG A 178 -1.71 20.84 5.02
C ARG A 178 -1.78 19.84 6.18
N ARG A 179 -0.65 19.58 6.83
CA ARG A 179 -0.67 18.89 8.13
C ARG A 179 -1.72 19.61 8.99
N PRO A 180 -2.63 18.89 9.66
CA PRO A 180 -3.44 19.52 10.69
C PRO A 180 -2.45 20.14 11.68
N SER A 181 -2.41 21.48 11.73
CA SER A 181 -1.60 22.16 12.71
C SER A 181 -2.12 21.72 14.07
N ASN A 182 -1.27 21.05 14.85
CA ASN A 182 -1.53 20.79 16.26
C ASN A 182 -1.40 22.13 17.02
N SER A 183 -2.22 23.11 16.68
CA SER A 183 -2.46 24.26 17.53
C SER A 183 -3.46 23.80 18.58
N GLY A 184 -2.94 23.08 19.58
CA GLY A 184 -3.61 22.86 20.85
C GLY A 184 -3.86 24.22 21.50
N ARG A 185 -4.97 24.85 21.15
CA ARG A 185 -5.65 25.88 21.94
C ARG A 185 -7.14 25.78 21.61
N PRO A 186 -8.01 25.40 22.56
CA PRO A 186 -9.43 25.65 22.39
C PRO A 186 -9.63 27.17 22.30
N SER A 187 -10.10 27.64 21.15
CA SER A 187 -10.59 29.00 20.99
C SER A 187 -11.87 29.14 21.81
N MET A 188 -11.72 29.58 23.06
CA MET A 188 -12.83 30.18 23.78
C MET A 188 -13.28 31.44 23.04
N CYS A 189 -14.60 31.61 23.02
CA CYS A 189 -15.35 32.79 22.59
C CYS A 189 -15.56 32.98 21.08
N ARG A 190 -16.56 32.25 20.56
CA ARG A 190 -17.59 32.92 19.75
C ARG A 190 -18.98 32.46 20.19
N ARG A 191 -19.58 33.24 21.09
CA ARG A 191 -21.05 33.36 21.18
C ARG A 191 -21.55 33.71 19.79
N GLN A 192 -22.18 32.76 19.12
CA GLN A 192 -23.14 33.04 18.07
C GLN A 192 -24.49 32.49 18.51
N SER A 193 -25.48 33.32 18.27
CA SER A 193 -26.82 33.40 18.84
C SER A 193 -27.63 32.11 18.82
N PRO A 194 -28.64 31.97 19.71
CA PRO A 194 -29.57 30.85 19.66
C PRO A 194 -30.35 30.82 18.34
N PRO A 195 -30.72 29.63 17.84
CA PRO A 195 -31.53 29.50 16.63
C PRO A 195 -32.95 30.02 16.88
N ILE A 196 -33.41 30.89 15.97
CA ILE A 196 -34.81 31.24 15.81
C ILE A 196 -35.56 29.94 15.49
N ARG A 197 -36.46 29.52 16.38
CA ARG A 197 -37.40 28.42 16.17
C ARG A 197 -38.49 28.86 15.20
N PRO A 198 -38.67 28.21 14.04
CA PRO A 198 -39.99 28.14 13.41
C PRO A 198 -40.78 26.96 13.98
N ALA A 199 -42.08 27.22 14.07
CA ALA A 199 -43.09 26.47 14.79
C ALA A 199 -43.24 25.00 14.37
N SER A 200 -43.66 24.23 15.38
CA SER A 200 -44.40 22.98 15.32
C SER A 200 -45.22 22.76 14.04
N ARG A 201 -44.88 21.71 13.29
CA ARG A 201 -45.87 20.93 12.54
C ARG A 201 -45.78 19.45 12.92
N TRP A 202 -46.71 19.10 13.78
CA TRP A 202 -47.32 17.78 13.92
C TRP A 202 -47.59 17.16 12.55
N PHE A 203 -47.07 15.96 12.28
CA PHE A 203 -47.66 15.01 11.34
C PHE A 203 -47.58 13.60 11.92
N PRO A 204 -48.65 12.79 11.79
CA PRO A 204 -48.82 11.56 12.54
C PRO A 204 -48.13 10.35 11.92
N ARG A 205 -47.83 9.40 12.82
CA ARG A 205 -47.49 8.00 12.58
C ARG A 205 -48.30 7.37 11.43
N ARG A 206 -47.60 6.72 10.50
CA ARG A 206 -48.13 5.54 9.80
C ARG A 206 -47.17 4.36 9.93
N ARG A 207 -47.68 3.31 10.58
CA ARG A 207 -47.18 1.95 10.59
C ARG A 207 -47.44 1.27 9.24
N SER A 208 -46.84 0.09 9.08
CA SER A 208 -47.01 -0.94 8.03
C SER A 208 -45.90 -0.86 6.97
N ARG A 209 -45.28 -1.94 6.51
CA ARG A 209 -45.61 -3.38 6.53
C ARG A 209 -44.30 -4.19 6.51
N ARG A 210 -44.33 -5.36 7.15
CA ARG A 210 -43.44 -6.50 6.86
C ARG A 210 -43.57 -6.87 5.38
N CYS A 211 -42.47 -7.16 4.71
CA CYS A 211 -42.44 -8.15 3.63
C CYS A 211 -41.18 -9.00 3.77
N SER A 212 -41.43 -10.23 4.18
CA SER A 212 -40.58 -11.40 4.03
C SER A 212 -40.54 -11.85 2.57
N SER A 213 -39.34 -12.09 2.06
CA SER A 213 -39.06 -13.00 0.94
C SER A 213 -37.54 -12.95 0.71
N SER A 214 -36.79 -13.97 0.35
CA SER A 214 -36.93 -15.41 0.29
C SER A 214 -35.57 -15.88 -0.22
N ARG A 215 -35.01 -16.94 0.35
CA ARG A 215 -33.85 -17.66 -0.20
C ARG A 215 -33.99 -17.91 -1.70
N ARG A 216 -32.92 -17.73 -2.46
CA ARG A 216 -32.58 -18.63 -3.58
C ARG A 216 -31.08 -18.88 -3.62
N SER A 217 -30.73 -20.10 -3.25
CA SER A 217 -29.48 -20.78 -3.60
C SER A 217 -29.41 -20.93 -5.12
N ARG A 218 -28.24 -20.70 -5.73
CA ARG A 218 -27.92 -21.17 -7.08
C ARG A 218 -26.70 -22.07 -7.00
N THR A 219 -26.95 -23.36 -7.16
CA THR A 219 -25.98 -24.38 -7.55
C THR A 219 -25.79 -24.28 -9.08
N ILE A 220 -24.56 -24.25 -9.56
CA ILE A 220 -24.26 -24.46 -10.99
C ILE A 220 -23.32 -25.66 -11.05
N SER A 221 -23.80 -26.71 -11.71
CA SER A 221 -23.11 -27.96 -11.98
C SER A 221 -23.11 -28.19 -13.50
N GLY A 222 -21.90 -28.39 -14.06
CA GLY A 222 -21.62 -29.11 -15.32
C GLY A 222 -21.87 -28.36 -16.65
N PRO A 223 -21.33 -28.86 -17.78
CA PRO A 223 -21.00 -30.27 -18.03
C PRO A 223 -19.61 -30.60 -18.64
N ARG A 224 -19.23 -31.86 -18.38
CA ARG A 224 -18.45 -32.86 -19.15
C ARG A 224 -16.99 -32.59 -19.53
#